data_AF-A0A967C9T0-F1
#
_entry.id   AF-A0A967C9T0-F1
#
_cell.length_a   1.000
_cell.length_b   1.000
_cell.length_c   1.000
_cell.angle_alpha   90.00
_cell.angle_beta   90.00
_cell.angle_gamma   90.00
#
_symmetry.space_group_name_H-M   'P 1'
#
loop_
_entity.id
_entity.type
_entity.pdbx_description
1 polymer ?
#
loop_
_entity_poly.entity_id
_entity_poly.type
_entity_poly.pdbx_seq_one_letter_code
_entity_poly.pdbx_strand_id
1 'polypeptide(L)'
;MATRSAAGIPASAESPFCRPEEDPFLLLESTLRSVQEILLRRRGLALRRTWIEQPYGEEEITLLEEEVIPAIQQCLARIDELDERLLAEQELLRRSQLEAQRRLMLA
;
A
#
# COMPACT_ATOMS: atom_id res chain seq x y z
N MET A 1 36.50 1.15 10.97
CA MET A 1 35.62 0.58 9.94
C MET A 1 34.32 1.35 9.97
N ALA A 2 34.09 2.20 8.96
CA ALA A 2 33.00 3.15 8.94
C ALA A 2 31.68 2.49 8.54
N THR A 3 30.66 2.71 9.37
CA THR A 3 29.26 2.40 9.10
C THR A 3 28.80 3.15 7.85
N ARG A 4 28.42 2.40 6.80
CA ARG A 4 27.75 2.97 5.63
C ARG A 4 26.37 3.46 6.06
N SER A 5 26.28 4.77 6.32
CA SER A 5 25.03 5.50 6.46
C SER A 5 24.21 5.29 5.20
N ALA A 6 22.99 4.77 5.35
CA ALA A 6 22.00 4.72 4.29
C ALA A 6 21.67 6.17 3.91
N ALA A 7 22.31 6.65 2.84
CA ALA A 7 22.03 7.96 2.28
C ALA A 7 20.55 7.98 1.88
N GLY A 8 19.76 8.76 2.60
CA GLY A 8 18.38 9.06 2.25
C GLY A 8 18.35 9.61 0.83
N ILE A 9 17.45 9.07 0.02
CA ILE A 9 17.10 9.64 -1.28
C ILE A 9 16.65 11.08 -1.01
N PRO A 10 17.23 12.10 -1.65
CA PRO A 10 16.82 13.48 -1.43
C PRO A 10 15.35 13.61 -1.82
N ALA A 11 14.52 14.01 -0.85
CA ALA A 11 13.06 14.11 -0.96
C ALA A 11 12.57 15.24 -1.90
N SER A 12 13.37 15.67 -2.86
CA SER A 12 13.06 16.80 -3.74
C SER A 12 13.86 16.70 -5.04
N ALA A 13 13.57 15.70 -5.87
CA ALA A 13 13.79 15.90 -7.29
C ALA A 13 12.61 16.78 -7.75
N GLU A 14 12.83 18.10 -7.84
CA GLU A 14 11.84 19.02 -8.38
C GLU A 14 11.49 18.58 -9.82
N SER A 15 10.35 17.90 -9.96
CA SER A 15 9.80 17.59 -11.27
C SER A 15 9.37 18.90 -11.92
N PRO A 16 9.73 19.16 -13.19
CA PRO A 16 9.27 20.36 -13.89
C PRO A 16 7.76 20.34 -14.18
N PHE A 17 7.08 19.21 -13.93
CA PHE A 17 5.67 19.01 -14.28
C PHE A 17 4.71 19.20 -13.09
N CYS A 18 5.17 19.02 -11.86
CA CYS A 18 4.35 19.14 -10.66
C CYS A 18 5.23 19.37 -9.43
N ARG A 19 4.67 20.04 -8.42
CA ARG A 19 5.35 20.18 -7.12
C ARG A 19 5.33 18.83 -6.40
N PRO A 20 6.33 18.53 -5.54
CA PRO A 20 6.34 17.29 -4.76
C PRO A 20 5.06 17.04 -3.95
N GLU A 21 4.40 18.10 -3.49
CA GLU A 21 3.12 18.04 -2.75
C GLU A 21 1.92 17.63 -3.62
N GLU A 22 2.06 17.72 -4.94
CA GLU A 22 1.03 17.38 -5.93
C GLU A 22 1.23 15.97 -6.52
N ASP A 23 2.35 15.30 -6.18
CA ASP A 23 2.60 13.93 -6.58
C ASP A 23 1.77 12.96 -5.70
N PRO A 24 0.84 12.18 -6.31
CA PRO A 24 -0.04 11.30 -5.56
C PRO A 24 0.72 10.19 -4.81
N PHE A 25 1.86 9.73 -5.33
CA PHE A 25 2.66 8.70 -4.68
C PHE A 25 3.44 9.26 -3.50
N LEU A 26 4.01 10.46 -3.62
CA LEU A 26 4.69 11.13 -2.49
C LEU A 26 3.70 11.51 -1.38
N LEU A 27 2.48 11.90 -1.74
CA LEU A 27 1.41 12.14 -0.77
C LEU A 27 1.02 10.84 -0.04
N LEU A 28 0.89 9.72 -0.77
CA LEU A 28 0.62 8.42 -0.16
C LEU A 28 1.75 7.97 0.78
N GLU A 29 3.02 8.12 0.38
CA GLU A 29 4.16 7.75 1.21
C GLU A 29 4.26 8.61 2.48
N SER A 30 4.07 9.92 2.36
CA SER A 30 4.14 10.85 3.50
C SER A 30 2.99 10.64 4.48
N THR A 31 1.78 10.35 3.98
CA THR A 31 0.62 10.01 4.82
C THR A 31 0.83 8.68 5.53
N LEU A 32 1.31 7.64 4.83
CA LEU A 32 1.64 6.35 5.43
C LEU A 32 2.67 6.50 6.57
N ARG A 33 3.75 7.26 6.33
CA ARG A 33 4.79 7.51 7.34
C ARG A 33 4.23 8.23 8.56
N SER A 34 3.36 9.21 8.34
CA SER A 34 2.70 9.96 9.42
C SER A 34 1.78 9.05 10.25
N VAL A 35 1.02 8.17 9.60
CA VAL A 35 0.17 7.18 10.29
C VAL A 35 1.02 6.19 11.11
N GLN A 36 2.13 5.69 10.54
CA GLN A 36 3.05 4.81 11.26
C GLN A 36 3.64 5.48 12.51
N GLU A 37 4.06 6.74 12.42
CA GLU A 37 4.55 7.48 13.58
C GLU A 37 3.49 7.65 14.67
N ILE A 38 2.25 7.96 14.28
CA ILE A 38 1.13 8.08 15.23
C ILE A 38 0.90 6.74 15.95
N LEU A 39 0.87 5.64 15.20
CA LEU A 39 0.68 4.29 15.74
C LEU A 39 1.81 3.89 16.70
N LEU A 40 3.07 4.21 16.35
CA LEU A 40 4.23 3.93 17.19
C LEU A 40 4.19 4.75 18.49
N ARG A 41 3.91 6.05 18.41
CA ARG A 41 3.83 6.94 19.59
C ARG A 41 2.66 6.58 20.50
N ARG A 42 1.59 5.99 19.96
CA ARG A 42 0.39 5.56 20.68
C ARG A 42 0.38 4.06 20.98
N ARG A 43 1.49 3.36 20.82
CA ARG A 43 1.57 1.93 21.09
C ARG A 43 1.14 1.62 22.54
N GLY A 44 0.17 0.73 22.68
CA GLY A 44 -0.39 0.35 23.99
C GLY A 44 -1.39 1.35 24.57
N LEU A 45 -1.73 2.43 23.84
CA LEU A 45 -2.75 3.39 24.20
C LEU A 45 -3.89 3.35 23.17
N ALA A 46 -5.13 3.58 23.62
CA ALA A 46 -6.25 3.69 22.70
C ALA A 46 -6.08 4.92 21.78
N LEU A 47 -6.15 4.70 20.47
CA LEU A 47 -6.23 5.78 19.49
C LEU A 47 -7.65 6.33 19.48
N ARG A 48 -7.81 7.58 19.92
CA ARG A 48 -9.11 8.25 19.92
C ARG A 48 -9.48 8.62 18.48
N ARG A 49 -10.47 7.92 17.92
CA ARG A 49 -11.03 8.27 16.61
C ARG A 49 -11.88 9.53 16.78
N THR A 50 -11.54 10.61 16.08
CA THR A 50 -12.21 11.92 16.21
C THR A 50 -13.62 11.94 15.63
N TRP A 51 -13.98 10.95 14.80
CA TRP A 51 -15.31 10.78 14.20
C TRP A 51 -16.18 9.75 14.95
N ILE A 52 -15.70 9.18 16.04
CA ILE A 52 -16.49 8.29 16.90
C ILE A 52 -16.82 9.09 18.16
N GLU A 53 -18.01 9.70 18.15
CA GLU A 53 -18.47 10.56 19.24
C GLU A 53 -18.85 9.75 20.51
N GLN A 54 -19.22 8.48 20.34
CA GLN A 54 -19.58 7.55 21.42
C GLN A 54 -18.90 6.19 21.20
N PRO A 55 -18.37 5.53 22.24
CA PRO A 55 -17.85 4.17 22.11
C PRO A 55 -18.94 3.22 21.59
N TYR A 56 -18.55 2.25 20.75
CA TYR A 56 -19.44 1.18 20.33
C TYR A 56 -19.95 0.41 21.55
N GLY A 57 -21.26 0.16 21.60
CA GLY A 57 -21.89 -0.77 22.50
C GLY A 57 -21.69 -2.22 22.05
N GLU A 58 -22.16 -3.15 22.89
CA GLU A 58 -21.97 -4.58 22.68
C GLU A 58 -22.58 -5.07 21.35
N GLU A 59 -23.79 -4.61 21.03
CA GLU A 59 -24.48 -4.99 19.78
C GLU A 59 -23.73 -4.52 18.53
N GLU A 60 -23.19 -3.29 18.56
CA GLU A 60 -22.42 -2.74 17.43
C GLU A 60 -21.06 -3.44 17.29
N ILE A 61 -20.45 -3.84 18.40
CA ILE A 61 -19.24 -4.66 18.39
C ILE A 61 -19.54 -6.02 17.79
N THR A 62 -20.60 -6.70 18.22
CA THR A 62 -21.01 -8.00 17.67
C THR A 62 -21.27 -7.92 16.17
N LEU A 63 -22.02 -6.91 15.70
CA LEU A 63 -22.26 -6.71 14.27
C LEU A 63 -20.96 -6.45 13.50
N LEU A 64 -20.04 -5.67 14.08
CA LEU A 64 -18.75 -5.43 13.46
C LEU A 64 -17.92 -6.71 13.34
N GLU A 65 -17.87 -7.51 14.40
CA GLU A 65 -17.07 -8.73 14.48
C GLU A 65 -17.64 -9.88 13.65
N GLU A 66 -18.96 -10.06 13.65
CA GLU A 66 -19.62 -11.21 13.03
C GLU A 66 -20.02 -10.95 11.58
N GLU A 67 -20.30 -9.70 11.20
CA GLU A 67 -20.79 -9.38 9.85
C GLU A 67 -19.78 -8.55 9.04
N VAL A 68 -19.39 -7.39 9.57
CA VAL A 68 -18.66 -6.38 8.77
C VAL A 68 -17.22 -6.80 8.51
N ILE A 69 -16.48 -7.20 9.55
CA ILE A 69 -15.07 -7.61 9.42
C ILE A 69 -14.94 -8.82 8.48
N PRO A 70 -15.75 -9.89 8.60
CA PRO A 70 -15.72 -11.02 7.68
C PRO A 70 -16.01 -10.62 6.23
N ALA A 71 -16.98 -9.74 6.00
CA ALA A 71 -17.27 -9.24 4.65
C ALA A 71 -16.07 -8.48 4.05
N ILE A 72 -15.43 -7.61 4.84
CA ILE A 72 -14.21 -6.90 4.41
C ILE A 72 -13.08 -7.87 4.10
N GLN A 73 -12.87 -8.90 4.93
CA GLN A 73 -11.84 -9.92 4.70
C GLN A 73 -12.07 -10.67 3.39
N GLN A 74 -13.32 -11.02 3.07
CA GLN A 74 -13.66 -11.66 1.79
C GLN A 74 -13.36 -10.73 0.60
N CYS A 75 -13.70 -9.44 0.71
CA CYS A 75 -13.38 -8.46 -0.31
C CYS A 75 -11.86 -8.35 -0.53
N LEU A 76 -11.07 -8.28 0.55
CA LEU A 76 -9.61 -8.20 0.46
C LEU A 76 -9.01 -9.45 -0.16
N ALA A 77 -9.45 -10.64 0.26
CA ALA A 77 -9.00 -11.91 -0.33
C ALA A 77 -9.30 -11.97 -1.84
N ARG A 78 -10.44 -11.42 -2.27
CA ARG A 78 -10.79 -11.33 -3.69
C ARG A 78 -9.88 -10.36 -4.45
N ILE A 79 -9.50 -9.24 -3.84
CA ILE A 79 -8.55 -8.29 -4.43
C ILE A 79 -7.20 -8.98 -4.63
N ASP A 80 -6.70 -9.67 -3.61
CA ASP A 80 -5.43 -10.41 -3.67
C ASP A 80 -5.43 -11.45 -4.81
N GLU A 81 -6.52 -12.23 -4.95
CA GLU A 81 -6.68 -13.19 -6.06
C GLU A 81 -6.61 -12.50 -7.44
N LEU A 82 -7.27 -11.35 -7.58
CA LEU A 82 -7.27 -10.61 -8.84
C LEU A 82 -5.89 -10.04 -9.16
N ASP A 83 -5.18 -9.53 -8.17
CA ASP A 83 -3.82 -9.02 -8.32
C ASP A 83 -2.84 -10.13 -8.71
N GLU A 84 -2.93 -11.31 -8.08
CA GLU A 84 -2.10 -12.46 -8.44
C GLU A 84 -2.33 -12.92 -9.89
N ARG A 85 -3.61 -12.98 -10.31
CA ARG A 85 -3.98 -13.33 -11.69
C ARG A 85 -3.44 -12.32 -12.69
N LEU A 86 -3.59 -11.02 -12.38
CA LEU A 86 -3.10 -9.95 -13.23
C LEU A 86 -1.57 -10.02 -13.39
N LEU A 87 -0.85 -10.27 -12.29
CA LEU A 87 0.61 -10.44 -12.31
C LEU A 87 1.04 -11.64 -13.15
N ALA A 88 0.33 -12.78 -13.03
CA ALA A 88 0.62 -13.97 -13.82
C ALA A 88 0.42 -13.73 -15.33
N GLU A 89 -0.66 -13.04 -15.71
CA GLU A 89 -0.93 -12.66 -17.11
C GLU A 89 0.15 -11.73 -17.67
N GLN A 90 0.57 -10.73 -16.89
CA GLN A 90 1.64 -9.81 -17.28
C GLN A 90 2.98 -10.53 -17.49
N GLU A 91 3.32 -11.49 -16.62
CA GLU A 91 4.55 -12.26 -16.74
C GLU A 91 4.55 -13.18 -17.97
N LEU A 92 3.41 -13.81 -18.28
CA LEU A 92 3.25 -14.61 -19.51
C LEU A 92 3.44 -13.76 -20.77
N LEU A 93 2.81 -12.59 -20.82
CA LEU A 93 2.98 -11.63 -21.90
C LEU A 93 4.45 -11.22 -22.06
N ARG A 94 5.11 -10.86 -20.95
CA ARG A 94 6.53 -10.48 -20.95
C ARG A 94 7.43 -11.59 -21.50
N ARG A 95 7.21 -12.85 -21.08
CA ARG A 95 7.97 -14.01 -21.58
C ARG A 95 7.76 -14.21 -23.09
N SER A 96 6.52 -14.14 -23.56
CA SER A 96 6.21 -14.30 -24.98
C SER A 96 6.90 -13.24 -25.86
N GLN A 97 6.95 -11.99 -25.38
CA GLN A 97 7.65 -10.90 -26.06
C GLN A 97 9.16 -11.13 -26.11
N LEU A 98 9.77 -11.56 -25.00
CA LEU A 98 11.20 -11.87 -24.95
C LEU A 98 11.56 -13.04 -25.88
N GLU A 99 10.72 -14.08 -25.95
CA GLU A 99 10.92 -15.19 -26.89
C GLU A 99 10.80 -14.75 -28.34
N ALA A 100 9.80 -13.94 -28.68
CA ALA A 100 9.64 -13.39 -30.03
C ALA A 100 10.85 -12.53 -30.42
N GLN A 101 11.32 -11.67 -29.52
CA GLN A 101 12.50 -10.83 -29.73
C GLN A 101 13.77 -11.68 -29.91
N ARG A 102 13.94 -12.74 -29.12
CA ARG A 102 15.06 -13.68 -29.26
C ARG A 102 15.03 -14.40 -30.60
N ARG A 103 13.85 -14.83 -31.06
CA ARG A 103 13.70 -15.46 -32.39
C ARG A 103 14.05 -14.49 -33.52
N LEU A 104 13.67 -13.21 -33.39
CA LEU A 104 14.02 -12.17 -34.36
C LEU A 104 15.52 -11.85 -34.38
N MET A 105 16.23 -11.92 -33.24
CA MET A 105 17.68 -11.68 -33.20
C MET A 105 18.54 -12.86 -33.69
N LEU A 106 17.96 -14.06 -33.76
CA LEU A 106 18.63 -15.28 -34.21
C LEU A 106 18.30 -15.66 -35.67
N ALA A 107 17.40 -14.92 -36.31
CA ALA A 107 17.05 -15.02 -37.73
C ALA A 107 17.85 -14.00 -38.55
#